data_AF-A0AAV5DBG1-F1
#
_entry.id   AF-A0AAV5DBG1-F1
#
_cell.length_a   1.000
_cell.length_b   1.000
_cell.length_c   1.000
_cell.angle_alpha   90.00
_cell.angle_beta   90.00
_cell.angle_gamma   90.00
#
_symmetry.space_group_name_H-M   'P 1'
#
loop_
_entity.id
_entity.type
_entity.pdbx_description
1 polymer ?
#
loop_
_entity_poly.entity_id
_entity_poly.type
_entity_poly.pdbx_seq_one_letter_code
_entity_poly.pdbx_strand_id
1 'polypeptide(L)'
;MMGQRLEDLCPFITNMVPRRHANRRTVSNAIANMSWIRDIHGTTTLDVIIEFLKLCSLIEKVALQPAVQDTHTWRLSASGNYTTKSAYDAIFMGSIQFEPWERIWQTWAPVNAISSCGWL
;
A
#
# COMPACT_ATOMS: atom_id res chain seq x y z
N MET A 1 -1.53 -13.00 7.76
CA MET A 1 -0.22 -12.59 7.20
C MET A 1 0.36 -11.48 8.07
N MET A 2 1.60 -11.58 8.54
CA MET A 2 2.26 -10.62 9.45
C MET A 2 2.63 -9.30 8.77
N GLY A 3 1.70 -8.70 8.04
CA GLY A 3 1.87 -7.42 7.39
C GLY A 3 2.94 -7.34 6.28
N GLN A 4 3.60 -8.42 5.91
CA GLN A 4 4.59 -8.46 4.82
C GLN A 4 3.90 -8.40 3.45
N ARG A 5 4.56 -7.81 2.45
CA ARG A 5 4.04 -7.80 1.08
C ARG A 5 4.14 -9.20 0.49
N LEU A 6 3.21 -9.51 -0.41
CA LEU A 6 3.24 -10.81 -1.10
C LEU A 6 4.51 -10.98 -1.96
N GLU A 7 5.00 -9.87 -2.54
CA GLU A 7 6.24 -9.80 -3.33
C GLU A 7 7.49 -10.15 -2.50
N ASP A 8 7.50 -9.78 -1.21
CA ASP A 8 8.63 -10.10 -0.31
C ASP A 8 8.57 -11.57 0.15
N LEU A 9 7.35 -12.11 0.25
CA LEU A 9 7.11 -13.45 0.77
C LEU A 9 7.30 -14.55 -0.28
N CYS A 10 6.86 -14.27 -1.52
CA CYS A 10 6.78 -15.20 -2.65
C CYS A 10 7.09 -14.48 -3.99
N PRO A 11 8.30 -13.93 -4.17
CA PRO A 11 8.67 -13.19 -5.38
C PRO A 11 8.48 -14.00 -6.67
N PHE A 12 8.79 -15.30 -6.69
CA PHE A 12 8.68 -16.11 -7.91
C PHE A 12 7.22 -16.27 -8.37
N ILE A 13 6.30 -16.52 -7.44
CA ILE A 13 4.86 -16.58 -7.73
C ILE A 13 4.35 -15.22 -8.19
N THR A 14 4.73 -14.13 -7.51
CA THR A 14 4.24 -12.80 -7.90
C THR A 14 4.66 -12.41 -9.32
N ASN A 15 5.86 -12.81 -9.74
CA ASN A 15 6.35 -12.59 -11.10
C ASN A 15 5.61 -13.43 -12.15
N MET A 16 5.04 -14.57 -11.76
CA MET A 16 4.25 -15.44 -12.64
C MET A 16 2.79 -14.98 -12.79
N VAL A 17 2.32 -14.06 -11.96
CA VAL A 17 0.96 -13.53 -12.06
C VAL A 17 0.96 -12.28 -12.96
N PRO A 18 0.29 -12.29 -14.12
CA PRO A 18 0.24 -11.12 -14.97
C PRO A 18 -0.47 -9.97 -14.26
N ARG A 19 0.05 -8.74 -14.40
CA ARG A 19 -0.50 -7.53 -13.76
C ARG A 19 -2.00 -7.32 -13.98
N ARG A 20 -2.55 -7.76 -15.13
CA ARG A 20 -3.98 -7.70 -15.42
C ARG A 20 -4.84 -8.50 -14.42
N HIS A 21 -4.34 -9.64 -13.93
CA HIS A 21 -5.01 -10.48 -12.93
C HIS A 21 -4.83 -9.87 -11.55
N ALA A 22 -3.59 -9.51 -11.19
CA ALA A 22 -3.27 -8.89 -9.90
C ALA A 22 -4.08 -7.63 -9.62
N ASN A 23 -4.32 -6.78 -10.63
CA ASN A 23 -5.04 -5.51 -10.45
C ASN A 23 -6.57 -5.64 -10.45
N ARG A 24 -7.12 -6.74 -10.99
CA ARG A 24 -8.58 -6.90 -11.15
C ARG A 24 -9.19 -7.87 -10.14
N ARG A 25 -8.39 -8.80 -9.61
CA ARG A 25 -8.88 -9.86 -8.76
C ARG A 25 -8.82 -9.43 -7.30
N THR A 26 -9.97 -9.43 -6.64
CA THR A 26 -10.06 -9.22 -5.20
C THR A 26 -9.58 -10.45 -4.44
N VAL A 27 -9.17 -10.26 -3.18
CA VAL A 27 -8.78 -11.36 -2.29
C VAL A 27 -9.91 -12.38 -2.10
N SER A 28 -11.16 -11.90 -2.00
CA SER A 28 -12.33 -12.77 -1.91
C SER A 28 -12.49 -13.69 -3.13
N ASN A 29 -12.37 -13.12 -4.32
CA ASN A 29 -12.45 -13.89 -5.57
C ASN A 29 -11.27 -14.85 -5.70
N ALA A 30 -10.07 -14.41 -5.34
CA ALA A 30 -8.84 -15.20 -5.40
C ALA A 30 -8.93 -16.47 -4.51
N ILE A 31 -9.38 -16.32 -3.27
CA ILE A 31 -9.50 -17.41 -2.30
C ILE A 31 -10.66 -18.35 -2.67
N ALA A 32 -11.77 -17.82 -3.18
CA ALA A 32 -12.91 -18.62 -3.61
C ALA A 32 -12.47 -19.70 -4.62
N ASN A 33 -12.76 -20.96 -4.29
CA ASN A 33 -12.42 -22.14 -5.10
C ASN A 33 -10.95 -22.22 -5.54
N MET A 34 -10.02 -21.68 -4.73
CA MET A 34 -8.59 -21.62 -5.06
C MET A 34 -8.31 -20.99 -6.43
N SER A 35 -9.12 -20.01 -6.84
CA SER A 35 -9.06 -19.48 -8.20
C SER A 35 -7.73 -18.78 -8.53
N TRP A 36 -7.02 -18.29 -7.51
CA TRP A 36 -5.70 -17.67 -7.62
C TRP A 36 -4.64 -18.59 -8.25
N ILE A 37 -4.76 -19.91 -8.10
CA ILE A 37 -3.84 -20.88 -8.72
C ILE A 37 -3.86 -20.74 -10.25
N ARG A 38 -5.02 -20.41 -10.82
CA ARG A 38 -5.21 -20.24 -12.27
C ARG A 38 -4.57 -18.97 -12.82
N ASP A 39 -4.21 -18.01 -11.96
CA ASP A 39 -3.55 -16.77 -12.38
C ASP A 39 -2.03 -16.94 -12.51
N ILE A 40 -1.48 -18.05 -12.02
CA ILE A 40 -0.05 -18.34 -12.10
C ILE A 40 0.26 -18.85 -13.50
N HIS A 41 1.05 -18.09 -14.25
CA HIS A 41 1.47 -18.40 -15.60
C HIS A 41 3.00 -18.52 -15.69
N GLY A 42 3.48 -19.54 -16.40
CA GLY A 42 4.91 -19.72 -16.65
C GLY A 42 5.37 -21.14 -16.35
N THR A 43 6.68 -21.31 -16.28
CA THR A 43 7.31 -22.61 -16.04
C THR A 43 7.41 -22.88 -14.54
N THR A 44 6.83 -23.99 -14.08
CA THR A 44 6.93 -24.40 -12.69
C THR A 44 8.34 -24.87 -12.35
N THR A 45 9.10 -24.06 -11.61
CA THR A 45 10.41 -24.41 -11.04
C THR A 45 10.26 -24.91 -9.59
N LEU A 46 11.31 -25.51 -9.03
CA LEU A 46 11.32 -25.93 -7.62
C LEU A 46 11.03 -24.77 -6.67
N ASP A 47 11.60 -23.59 -6.92
CA ASP A 47 11.38 -22.40 -6.10
C ASP A 47 9.90 -21.99 -6.06
N VAL A 48 9.23 -22.06 -7.20
CA VAL A 48 7.79 -21.76 -7.34
C VAL A 48 6.96 -22.76 -6.54
N ILE A 49 7.34 -24.04 -6.54
CA ILE A 49 6.65 -25.07 -5.73
C ILE A 49 6.81 -24.79 -4.24
N ILE A 50 8.01 -24.41 -3.79
CA ILE A 50 8.27 -24.08 -2.39
C ILE A 50 7.43 -22.87 -1.96
N GLU A 51 7.44 -21.80 -2.76
CA GLU A 51 6.61 -20.62 -2.51
C GLU A 51 5.12 -20.95 -2.54
N PHE A 52 4.69 -21.85 -3.41
CA PHE A 52 3.29 -22.26 -3.52
C PHE A 52 2.83 -22.93 -2.23
N LEU A 53 3.61 -23.88 -1.70
CA LEU A 53 3.30 -24.56 -0.44
C LEU A 53 3.27 -23.56 0.73
N LYS A 54 4.22 -22.62 0.77
CA LYS A 54 4.25 -21.55 1.77
C LYS A 54 3.00 -20.69 1.68
N LEU A 55 2.62 -20.24 0.48
CA LEU A 55 1.44 -19.42 0.25
C LEU A 55 0.14 -20.15 0.60
N CYS A 56 0.01 -21.44 0.24
CA CYS A 56 -1.10 -22.29 0.65
C CYS A 56 -1.27 -22.32 2.18
N SER A 57 -0.18 -22.54 2.92
CA SER A 57 -0.21 -22.57 4.39
C SER A 57 -0.58 -21.21 5.02
N LEU A 58 -0.34 -20.11 4.32
CA LEU A 58 -0.70 -18.76 4.75
C LEU A 58 -2.17 -18.46 4.45
N ILE A 59 -2.66 -18.86 3.28
CA ILE A 59 -4.04 -18.66 2.84
C ILE A 59 -5.00 -19.50 3.68
N GLU A 60 -4.62 -20.72 4.05
CA GLU A 60 -5.43 -21.59 4.92
C GLU A 60 -5.77 -20.92 6.27
N LYS A 61 -4.89 -20.04 6.75
CA LYS A 61 -5.08 -19.29 7.99
C LYS A 61 -5.94 -18.03 7.82
N VAL A 62 -6.38 -17.72 6.60
CA VAL A 62 -7.20 -16.54 6.29
C VAL A 62 -8.67 -16.93 6.32
N ALA A 63 -9.39 -16.44 7.33
CA ALA A 63 -10.84 -16.50 7.38
C ALA A 63 -11.43 -15.16 6.94
N LEU A 64 -12.08 -15.13 5.77
CA LEU A 64 -12.81 -13.95 5.31
C LEU A 64 -14.13 -13.83 6.07
N GLN A 65 -14.47 -12.61 6.49
CA GLN A 65 -15.72 -12.31 7.20
C GLN A 65 -16.60 -11.42 6.31
N PRO A 66 -17.56 -11.99 5.54
CA PRO A 66 -18.31 -11.23 4.53
C PRO A 66 -19.16 -10.09 5.09
N ALA A 67 -19.56 -10.19 6.36
CA ALA A 67 -20.40 -9.19 7.04
C ALA A 67 -19.59 -8.09 7.74
N VAL A 68 -18.27 -8.21 7.79
CA VAL A 68 -17.39 -7.26 8.48
C VAL A 68 -16.66 -6.44 7.43
N GLN A 69 -16.72 -5.11 7.58
CA GLN A 69 -16.01 -4.20 6.70
C GLN A 69 -14.49 -4.33 6.90
N ASP A 70 -13.74 -4.26 5.81
CA ASP A 70 -12.28 -4.28 5.86
C ASP A 70 -11.75 -3.08 6.65
N THR A 71 -10.72 -3.32 7.46
CA THR A 71 -10.07 -2.27 8.26
C THR A 71 -8.76 -1.85 7.61
N HIS A 72 -8.64 -0.56 7.31
CA HIS A 72 -7.38 0.02 6.85
C HIS A 72 -6.50 0.40 8.05
N THR A 73 -5.29 -0.15 8.12
CA THR A 73 -4.31 0.16 9.18
C THR A 73 -3.14 0.97 8.62
N TRP A 74 -2.98 2.20 9.13
CA TRP A 74 -1.90 3.11 8.81
C TRP A 74 -0.69 2.87 9.72
N ARG A 75 0.34 2.20 9.19
CA ARG A 75 1.51 1.77 9.98
C ARG A 75 2.47 2.90 10.37
N LEU A 76 2.36 4.07 9.73
CA LEU A 76 3.20 5.22 10.02
C LEU A 76 2.63 6.07 11.18
N SER A 77 1.59 5.57 11.86
CA SER A 77 1.08 6.13 13.11
C SER A 77 1.02 5.03 14.18
N ALA A 78 1.39 5.37 15.42
CA ALA A 78 1.28 4.46 16.55
C ALA A 78 -0.18 4.06 16.84
N SER A 79 -1.13 4.93 16.50
CA SER A 79 -2.57 4.64 16.65
C SER A 79 -3.11 3.69 15.58
N GLY A 80 -2.35 3.41 14.50
CA GLY A 80 -2.83 2.65 13.36
C GLY A 80 -3.85 3.39 12.49
N ASN A 81 -4.23 4.62 12.84
CA ASN A 81 -5.21 5.41 12.12
C ASN A 81 -4.54 6.36 11.14
N TYR A 82 -5.14 6.47 9.95
CA TYR A 82 -4.77 7.47 8.97
C TYR A 82 -5.28 8.85 9.40
N THR A 83 -4.41 9.85 9.34
CA THR A 83 -4.79 11.26 9.43
C THR A 83 -3.95 12.05 8.43
N THR A 84 -4.46 13.18 7.95
CA THR A 84 -3.67 14.07 7.08
C THR A 84 -2.36 14.46 7.77
N LYS A 85 -2.39 14.74 9.07
CA LYS A 85 -1.19 15.06 9.85
C LYS A 85 -0.16 13.92 9.83
N SER A 86 -0.55 12.69 10.19
CA SER A 86 0.38 11.56 10.23
C SER A 86 0.93 11.18 8.85
N ALA A 87 0.20 11.47 7.77
CA ALA A 87 0.72 11.34 6.41
C ALA A 87 1.82 12.37 6.11
N TYR A 88 1.59 13.64 6.42
CA TYR A 88 2.59 14.70 6.26
C TYR A 88 3.82 14.45 7.15
N ASP A 89 3.62 14.11 8.43
CA ASP A 89 4.71 13.78 9.35
C ASP A 89 5.58 12.64 8.80
N ALA A 90 4.97 11.63 8.19
CA ALA A 90 5.69 10.52 7.55
C ALA A 90 6.43 10.94 6.27
N ILE A 91 5.84 11.80 5.44
CA ILE A 91 6.46 12.34 4.23
C ILE A 91 7.70 13.17 4.59
N PHE A 92 7.63 13.95 5.66
CA PHE A 92 8.72 14.82 6.14
C PHE A 92 9.65 14.14 7.14
N MET A 93 9.46 12.84 7.40
CA MET A 93 10.33 12.09 8.29
C MET A 93 11.76 12.05 7.71
N GLY A 94 12.72 12.56 8.48
CA GLY A 94 14.11 12.69 8.02
C GLY A 94 14.38 13.89 7.11
N SER A 95 13.38 14.75 6.86
CA SER A 95 13.62 16.03 6.21
C SER A 95 14.39 16.97 7.14
N ILE A 96 15.25 17.80 6.54
CA ILE A 96 15.96 18.84 7.26
C ILE A 96 15.03 20.04 7.34
N GLN A 97 14.81 20.55 8.54
CA GLN A 97 13.97 21.72 8.73
C GLN A 97 14.64 22.91 8.03
N PHE A 98 14.03 23.40 6.95
CA PHE A 98 14.51 24.57 6.24
C PHE A 98 14.08 25.81 7.02
N GLU A 99 14.93 26.24 7.96
CA GLU A 99 14.76 27.46 8.77
C GLU A 99 14.30 28.70 7.97
N PRO A 100 14.84 29.00 6.77
CA PRO A 100 14.44 30.20 6.02
C PRO A 100 13.12 30.08 5.26
N TRP A 101 12.25 29.11 5.56
CA TRP A 101 10.99 28.93 4.82
C TRP A 101 10.16 30.21 4.75
N GLU A 102 10.18 31.02 5.82
CA GLU A 102 9.54 32.33 5.88
C GLU A 102 9.93 33.23 4.70
N ARG A 103 11.19 33.20 4.24
CA ARG A 103 11.64 34.04 3.11
C ARG A 103 11.10 33.56 1.77
N ILE A 104 10.88 32.26 1.60
CA ILE A 104 10.34 31.69 0.35
C ILE A 104 8.84 31.98 0.25
N TRP A 105 8.13 31.89 1.37
CA TRP A 105 6.68 32.08 1.41
C TRP A 105 6.26 33.55 1.61
N GLN A 106 7.12 34.42 2.16
CA GLN A 106 6.89 35.87 2.21
C GLN A 106 7.14 36.57 0.86
N THR A 107 8.04 36.06 0.02
CA THR A 107 8.43 36.75 -1.24
C THR A 107 7.43 36.59 -2.38
N TRP A 108 6.34 35.84 -2.17
CA TRP A 108 5.28 35.69 -3.17
C TRP A 108 4.31 36.88 -3.25
N ALA A 109 4.33 37.78 -2.27
CA ALA A 109 3.63 39.06 -2.37
C ALA A 109 4.67 40.20 -2.43
N PRO A 110 4.79 40.93 -3.56
CA PRO A 110 5.53 42.19 -3.54
C PRO A 110 4.87 43.09 -2.49
N VAL A 111 5.69 43.81 -1.72
CA VAL A 111 5.34 44.71 -0.59
C VAL A 111 4.34 45.83 -0.95
N ASN A 112 3.83 45.84 -2.18
CA ASN A 112 3.04 46.90 -2.79
C ASN A 112 1.63 46.42 -3.18
N ALA A 113 1.31 45.13 -3.01
CA ALA A 113 -0.02 44.62 -3.34
C ALA A 113 -0.96 44.78 -2.14
N ILE A 114 -1.66 45.91 -2.10
CA ILE A 114 -2.78 46.16 -1.21
C ILE A 114 -3.82 45.03 -1.38
N SER A 115 -4.30 44.55 -0.24
CA SER A 115 -5.36 43.58 -0.03
C SER A 115 -6.48 43.60 -1.07
N SER A 116 -6.66 42.48 -1.79
CA SER A 116 -7.88 41.67 -1.70
C SER A 116 -7.82 40.54 -2.73
N CYS A 117 -7.67 39.30 -2.27
CA CYS A 117 -8.18 38.15 -3.02
C CYS A 117 -9.02 37.34 -2.05
N GLY A 118 -10.34 37.44 -2.25
CA GLY A 118 -11.32 36.56 -1.63
C GLY A 118 -11.08 35.12 -2.08
N TRP A 119 -11.30 34.21 -1.14
CA TRP A 119 -11.14 32.78 -1.30
C TRP A 119 -12.10 32.23 -2.38
N LEU A 120 -11.53 31.55 -3.37
CA LEU A 120 -12.12 30.35 -3.98
C LEU A 120 -11.42 29.13 -3.37
#